data_AF-A0A6I5RIT7-F1
#
_entry.id   AF-A0A6I5RIT7-F1
#
_cell.length_a   1.000
_cell.length_b   1.000
_cell.length_c   1.000
_cell.angle_alpha   90.00
_cell.angle_beta   90.00
_cell.angle_gamma   90.00
#
_symmetry.space_group_name_H-M   'P 1'
#
loop_
_entity.id
_entity.type
_entity.pdbx_description
1 polymer ?
#
loop_
_entity_poly.entity_id
_entity_poly.type
_entity_poly.pdbx_seq_one_letter_code
_entity_poly.pdbx_strand_id
1 'polypeptide(L)'
;LDEYLQNRALPIWASLARLRTELYRDVQGIYWGHNPQLEAAFGQKGPFWGRHYLFWHHGRPLTLIYEVFSPYLCRYLGPTAIASTPAPSTDS
;
A
#
# COMPACT_ATOMS: atom_id res chain seq x y z
N LEU A 1 -3.44 14.46 -16.58
CA LEU A 1 -2.55 14.09 -15.45
C LEU A 1 -1.77 15.30 -14.97
N ASP A 2 -1.07 16.03 -15.85
CA ASP A 2 -0.29 17.22 -15.48
C ASP A 2 -1.14 18.38 -14.92
N GLU A 3 -2.40 18.51 -15.33
CA GLU A 3 -3.35 19.48 -14.75
C GLU A 3 -3.62 19.24 -13.24
N TYR A 4 -3.54 17.97 -12.80
CA TYR A 4 -3.87 17.54 -11.44
C TYR A 4 -2.62 17.25 -10.58
N LEU A 5 -1.47 16.99 -11.21
CA LEU A 5 -0.19 16.70 -10.56
C LEU A 5 0.84 17.79 -10.91
N GLN A 6 0.47 19.05 -10.68
CA GLN A 6 1.30 20.22 -11.03
C GLN A 6 2.65 20.22 -10.29
N ASN A 7 2.76 19.54 -9.15
CA ASN A 7 4.01 19.37 -8.44
C ASN A 7 4.24 17.89 -8.08
N ARG A 8 5.16 17.24 -8.80
CA ARG A 8 5.51 15.82 -8.62
C ARG A 8 6.29 15.55 -7.33
N ALA A 9 6.77 16.60 -6.64
CA ALA A 9 7.43 16.48 -5.34
C ALA A 9 6.42 16.49 -4.17
N LEU A 10 5.17 16.90 -4.41
CA LEU A 10 4.14 16.84 -3.39
C LEU A 10 3.53 15.42 -3.35
N PRO A 11 3.15 14.92 -2.15
CA PRO A 11 2.34 13.71 -2.05
C PRO A 11 1.13 13.85 -2.97
N ILE A 12 0.82 12.79 -3.74
CA ILE A 12 -0.30 12.78 -4.71
C ILE A 12 -1.59 13.32 -4.06
N TRP A 13 -1.81 12.96 -2.79
CA TRP A 13 -2.92 13.44 -1.98
C TRP A 13 -2.97 14.96 -1.75
N ALA A 14 -1.83 15.64 -1.59
CA ALA A 14 -1.81 17.08 -1.38
C ALA A 14 -2.28 17.84 -2.63
N SER A 15 -1.91 17.33 -3.81
CA SER A 15 -2.38 17.86 -5.09
C SER A 15 -3.87 17.58 -5.29
N LEU A 16 -4.35 16.38 -4.92
CA LEU A 16 -5.75 15.99 -5.06
C LEU A 16 -6.70 16.65 -4.04
N ALA A 17 -6.28 16.84 -2.80
CA ALA A 17 -7.11 17.46 -1.75
C ALA A 17 -7.45 18.93 -2.05
N ARG A 18 -6.60 19.63 -2.81
CA ARG A 18 -6.83 21.02 -3.22
C ARG A 18 -8.01 21.17 -4.17
N LEU A 19 -8.42 20.10 -4.85
CA LEU A 19 -9.48 20.11 -5.85
C LEU A 19 -10.89 19.93 -5.27
N ARG A 20 -11.04 19.73 -3.95
CA ARG A 20 -12.35 19.58 -3.25
C ARG A 20 -13.33 18.59 -3.91
N THR A 21 -12.84 17.66 -4.71
CA THR A 21 -13.68 16.78 -5.50
C THR A 21 -13.83 15.44 -4.81
N GLU A 22 -15.00 14.82 -5.01
CA GLU A 22 -15.29 13.46 -4.55
C GLU A 22 -14.22 12.51 -5.09
N LEU A 23 -13.33 12.09 -4.20
CA LEU A 23 -12.23 11.19 -4.52
C LEU A 23 -12.60 9.80 -4.01
N TYR A 24 -13.07 8.96 -4.91
CA TYR A 24 -13.33 7.56 -4.63
C TYR A 24 -12.09 6.73 -4.92
N ARG A 25 -11.78 5.82 -4.00
CA ARG A 25 -10.70 4.84 -4.12
C ARG A 25 -11.29 3.47 -4.26
N ASP A 26 -10.99 2.84 -5.38
CA ASP A 26 -11.42 1.49 -5.69
C ASP A 26 -10.25 0.53 -5.56
N VAL A 27 -10.20 -0.25 -4.47
CA VAL A 27 -9.11 -1.21 -4.22
C VAL A 27 -9.31 -2.45 -5.08
N GLN A 28 -8.42 -2.61 -6.06
CA GLN A 28 -8.49 -3.66 -7.06
C GLN A 28 -7.68 -4.89 -6.68
N GLY A 29 -6.69 -4.75 -5.80
CA GLY A 29 -5.96 -5.92 -5.30
C GLY A 29 -5.08 -5.64 -4.09
N ILE A 30 -4.87 -6.70 -3.32
CA ILE A 30 -4.01 -6.75 -2.14
C ILE A 30 -3.00 -7.89 -2.36
N TYR A 31 -1.76 -7.65 -1.97
CA TYR A 31 -0.64 -8.55 -2.17
C TYR A 31 0.08 -8.82 -0.85
N TRP A 32 0.54 -10.05 -0.68
CA TRP A 32 1.42 -10.47 0.41
C TRP A 32 2.50 -11.37 -0.17
N GLY A 33 3.76 -11.04 0.04
CA GLY A 33 4.85 -11.85 -0.49
C GLY A 33 6.23 -11.30 -0.21
N HIS A 34 7.24 -11.98 -0.76
CA HIS A 34 8.64 -11.61 -0.63
C HIS A 34 9.19 -11.20 -2.00
N ASN A 35 10.06 -10.19 -2.02
CA ASN A 35 10.69 -9.70 -3.25
C ASN A 35 12.10 -9.17 -2.93
N PRO A 36 13.18 -9.76 -3.49
CA PRO A 36 14.55 -9.36 -3.19
C PRO A 36 14.88 -7.89 -3.52
N GLN A 37 14.27 -7.33 -4.56
CA GLN A 37 14.51 -5.94 -4.96
C GLN A 37 13.89 -4.97 -3.95
N LEU A 38 12.69 -5.31 -3.43
CA LEU A 38 12.06 -4.55 -2.36
C LEU A 38 12.83 -4.66 -1.05
N GLU A 39 13.40 -5.84 -0.75
CA GLU A 39 14.28 -5.99 0.42
C GLU A 39 15.51 -5.09 0.34
N ALA A 40 16.16 -5.04 -0.83
CA ALA A 40 17.29 -4.16 -1.06
C ALA A 40 16.91 -2.68 -0.99
N ALA A 41 15.79 -2.30 -1.60
CA ALA A 41 15.32 -0.91 -1.64
C ALA A 41 14.89 -0.38 -0.27
N PHE A 42 14.21 -1.20 0.54
CA PHE A 42 13.77 -0.82 1.88
C PHE A 42 14.84 -1.07 2.96
N GLY A 43 15.87 -1.87 2.68
CA GLY A 43 16.84 -2.32 3.68
C GLY A 43 16.19 -3.15 4.80
N GLN A 44 15.07 -3.82 4.51
CA GLN A 44 14.28 -4.61 5.46
C GLN A 44 13.88 -5.92 4.79
N LYS A 45 13.91 -7.03 5.52
CA LYS A 45 13.39 -8.31 5.03
C LYS A 45 11.86 -8.28 4.99
N GLY A 46 11.30 -8.96 3.99
CA GLY A 46 9.86 -9.16 3.91
C GLY A 46 9.32 -10.04 5.05
N PRO A 47 8.03 -10.41 4.99
CA PRO A 47 7.10 -10.18 3.89
C PRO A 47 6.65 -8.73 3.72
N PHE A 48 6.27 -8.37 2.50
CA PHE A 48 5.72 -7.06 2.15
C PHE A 48 4.21 -7.17 1.92
N TRP A 49 3.47 -6.24 2.51
CA TRP A 49 2.11 -5.92 2.06
C TRP A 49 2.19 -4.93 0.91
N GLY A 50 1.40 -5.17 -0.13
CA GLY A 50 1.17 -4.21 -1.20
C GLY A 50 -0.29 -4.13 -1.54
N ARG A 51 -0.71 -3.03 -2.18
CA ARG A 51 -2.02 -2.93 -2.80
C ARG A 51 -1.98 -2.04 -4.01
N HIS A 52 -2.99 -2.19 -4.85
CA HIS A 52 -3.25 -1.24 -5.91
C HIS A 52 -4.72 -0.85 -5.94
N TYR A 53 -4.97 0.40 -6.32
CA TYR A 53 -6.30 0.95 -6.40
C TYR A 53 -6.40 1.99 -7.50
N LEU A 54 -7.60 2.09 -8.07
CA LEU A 54 -7.93 3.12 -9.03
C LEU A 54 -8.51 4.32 -8.28
N PHE A 55 -7.97 5.49 -8.59
CA PHE A 55 -8.57 6.76 -8.19
C PHE A 55 -9.60 7.18 -9.22
N TRP A 56 -10.79 7.53 -8.75
CA TRP A 56 -11.88 8.02 -9.59
C TRP A 56 -12.15 9.49 -9.31
N HIS A 57 -12.51 10.23 -10.35
CA HIS A 57 -12.92 11.62 -10.30
C HIS A 57 -14.07 11.86 -11.29
N HIS A 58 -15.22 12.31 -10.80
CA HIS A 58 -16.45 12.49 -11.60
C HIS A 58 -16.81 11.27 -12.46
N GLY A 59 -16.77 10.08 -11.85
CA GLY A 59 -17.10 8.81 -12.52
C GLY A 59 -16.09 8.36 -13.58
N ARG A 60 -14.93 9.01 -13.68
CA ARG A 60 -13.85 8.64 -14.61
C ARG A 60 -12.58 8.22 -13.86
N PRO A 61 -11.85 7.20 -14.36
CA PRO A 61 -10.58 6.80 -13.77
C PRO A 61 -9.54 7.91 -13.97
N LEU A 62 -8.95 8.38 -12.87
CA LEU A 62 -7.95 9.44 -12.87
C LEU A 62 -6.53 8.87 -12.91
N THR A 63 -6.22 7.92 -12.02
CA THR A 63 -4.89 7.30 -11.93
C THR A 63 -4.94 5.97 -11.21
N LEU A 64 -4.06 5.05 -11.60
CA LEU A 64 -3.79 3.80 -10.88
C LEU A 64 -2.58 4.01 -9.97
N ILE A 65 -2.68 3.61 -8.71
CA ILE A 65 -1.57 3.69 -7.75
C ILE A 65 -1.20 2.29 -7.26
N TYR A 66 0.09 1.98 -7.31
CA TYR A 66 0.69 0.84 -6.63
C TYR A 66 1.46 1.34 -5.42
N GLU A 67 1.17 0.76 -4.26
CA GLU A 67 1.90 1.06 -3.04
C GLU A 67 2.30 -0.23 -2.31
N VAL A 68 3.50 -0.19 -1.75
CA VAL A 68 4.10 -1.28 -0.97
C VAL A 68 4.53 -0.71 0.38
N PHE A 69 4.17 -1.41 1.45
CA PHE A 69 4.46 -0.98 2.82
C PHE A 69 5.81 -1.53 3.27
N SER A 70 6.66 -0.66 3.81
CA SER A 70 7.93 -1.07 4.40
C SER A 70 7.69 -1.88 5.69
N PRO A 71 8.34 -3.04 5.87
CA PRO A 71 8.30 -3.83 7.12
C PRO A 71 8.75 -3.04 8.36
N TYR A 72 9.48 -1.94 8.17
CA TYR A 72 9.83 -1.02 9.25
C TYR A 72 8.62 -0.52 10.06
N LEU A 73 7.45 -0.41 9.42
CA LEU A 73 6.21 0.02 10.08
C LEU A 73 5.75 -0.92 11.21
N CYS A 74 6.18 -2.19 11.21
CA CYS A 74 5.88 -3.15 12.28
C CYS A 74 6.39 -2.66 13.65
N ARG A 75 7.41 -1.81 13.69
CA ARG A 75 7.90 -1.17 14.92
C ARG A 75 6.83 -0.34 15.64
N TYR A 76 5.86 0.19 14.90
CA TYR A 76 4.79 1.06 15.42
C TYR A 76 3.43 0.37 15.45
N LEU A 77 3.15 -0.49 14.47
CA LEU A 77 1.84 -1.13 14.30
C LEU A 77 1.76 -2.54 14.91
N GLY A 78 2.90 -3.10 15.34
CA GLY A 78 3.02 -4.49 15.77
C GLY A 78 3.25 -5.46 14.61
N PRO A 79 3.34 -6.77 14.90
CA PRO A 79 3.57 -7.80 13.89
C PRO A 79 2.45 -7.85 12.86
N THR A 80 2.82 -7.88 11.59
CA THR A 80 1.88 -7.96 10.44
C THR A 80 1.51 -9.39 10.04
N ALA A 81 2.24 -10.40 10.56
CA ALA A 81 1.89 -11.80 10.39
C ALA A 81 0.83 -12.21 11.43
N ILE A 82 -0.23 -12.87 10.97
CA ILE A 82 -1.12 -13.61 11.88
C ILE A 82 -0.27 -14.73 12.44
N ALA A 83 -0.06 -14.74 13.77
CA ALA A 83 0.62 -15.82 14.44
C ALA A 83 -0.06 -17.12 14.00
N SER A 84 0.67 -18.01 13.35
CA SER A 84 0.21 -19.37 13.13
C SER A 84 -0.02 -19.96 14.51
N THR A 85 -1.29 -20.18 14.89
CA THR A 85 -1.64 -20.93 16.09
C THR A 85 -0.78 -22.20 16.07
N PRO A 86 0.07 -22.43 17.09
CA PRO A 86 0.83 -23.68 17.14
C PRO A 86 -0.16 -24.84 17.10
N ALA A 87 0.12 -25.83 16.25
CA ALA A 87 -0.70 -27.03 16.16
C ALA A 87 -0.88 -27.61 17.57
N PRO A 88 -2.09 -28.07 17.93
CA PRO A 88 -2.30 -28.67 19.24
C PRO A 88 -1.29 -29.80 19.42
N SER A 89 -0.55 -29.76 20.52
CA SER A 89 0.36 -30.82 20.91
C SER A 89 -0.43 -32.12 21.01
N THR A 90 -0.19 -33.04 20.07
CA THR A 90 -0.56 -34.44 20.24
C THR A 90 0.34 -35.01 21.32
N ASP A 91 -0.05 -34.82 22.58
CA ASP A 91 0.44 -35.64 23.67
C ASP A 91 -0.27 -37.00 23.58
N SER A 92 0.55 -38.06 23.60
CA SER A 92 0.15 -39.46 23.46
C SER A 92 -0.24 -40.07 24.80
#